data_AF-A0AA41A0K9-F1
#
_entry.id   AF-A0AA41A0K9-F1
#
_cell.length_a   1.000
_cell.length_b   1.000
_cell.length_c   1.000
_cell.angle_alpha   90.00
_cell.angle_beta   90.00
_cell.angle_gamma   90.00
#
_symmetry.space_group_name_H-M   'P 1'
#
loop_
_entity.id
_entity.type
_entity.pdbx_description
1 polymer ?
#
loop_
_entity_poly.entity_id
_entity_poly.type
_entity_poly.pdbx_seq_one_letter_code
_entity_poly.pdbx_strand_id
1 'polypeptide(L)' 'MDLSFNRFDRDTELTVLPPDLAVLMVGATARQAASPTAAVQAGFARVSPDPMLFAPLDGAFNGPMARAIVGWNRNE' A
#
# COMPACT_ATOMS: atom_id res chain seq x y z
N MET A 1 1.44 -8.50 19.47
CA MET A 1 0.26 -8.96 18.72
C MET A 1 0.76 -9.42 17.36
N ASP A 2 0.69 -10.72 17.09
CA ASP A 2 1.16 -11.33 15.85
C ASP A 2 0.04 -11.24 14.80
N LEU A 3 0.35 -10.68 13.63
CA LEU A 3 -0.58 -10.42 12.53
C LEU A 3 -0.31 -11.35 11.33
N SER A 4 0.37 -12.47 11.55
CA SER A 4 0.71 -13.40 10.48
C SER A 4 -0.52 -14.22 10.03
N PHE A 5 -1.10 -13.85 8.88
CA PHE A 5 -2.08 -14.66 8.16
C PHE A 5 -1.35 -15.79 7.41
N ASN A 6 -1.05 -16.88 8.10
CA ASN A 6 -0.18 -17.92 7.54
C ASN A 6 -0.80 -18.76 6.42
N ARG A 7 -2.12 -18.73 6.18
CA ARG A 7 -2.74 -19.40 5.03
C ARG A 7 -4.20 -19.02 4.90
N PHE A 8 -4.70 -18.90 3.67
CA PHE A 8 -6.12 -19.08 3.40
C PHE A 8 -6.47 -20.54 3.74
N ASP A 9 -7.21 -20.74 4.83
CA ASP A 9 -7.78 -22.04 5.16
C ASP A 9 -8.80 -22.42 4.08
N ARG A 10 -8.50 -23.50 3.34
CA ARG A 10 -9.34 -23.99 2.24
C ARG A 10 -10.59 -24.71 2.74
N ASP A 11 -10.59 -25.13 4.00
CA ASP A 11 -11.69 -25.88 4.60
C ASP A 11 -12.63 -24.99 5.42
N THR A 12 -12.29 -23.70 5.57
CA THR A 12 -13.20 -22.69 6.11
C THR A 12 -14.37 -22.53 5.16
N GLU A 13 -15.58 -22.77 5.67
CA GLU A 13 -16.83 -22.49 4.98
C GLU A 13 -16.86 -20.98 4.67
N LEU A 14 -16.56 -20.62 3.42
CA LEU A 14 -16.77 -19.28 2.91
C LEU A 14 -18.25 -19.00 3.10
N THR A 15 -18.58 -18.10 4.03
CA THR A 15 -19.96 -17.65 4.26
C THR A 15 -20.60 -17.36 2.91
N VAL A 16 -21.51 -18.24 2.48
CA VAL A 16 -22.22 -18.07 1.22
C VAL A 16 -23.00 -16.79 1.38
N LEU A 17 -22.56 -15.73 0.69
CA LEU A 17 -23.28 -14.47 0.71
C LEU A 17 -24.71 -14.75 0.26
N PRO A 18 -25.73 -14.30 0.99
CA PRO A 18 -27.10 -14.33 0.50
C PRO A 18 -27.12 -13.78 -0.94
N PRO A 19 -27.80 -14.44 -1.89
CA PRO A 19 -27.72 -14.09 -3.32
C PRO A 19 -27.91 -12.60 -3.60
N ASP A 20 -28.88 -11.98 -2.91
CA ASP A 20 -29.15 -10.55 -3.04
C ASP A 20 -27.96 -9.68 -2.59
N LEU A 21 -27.28 -10.08 -1.51
CA LEU A 21 -26.08 -9.39 -1.03
C LEU A 21 -24.91 -9.57 -2.01
N ALA A 22 -24.77 -10.74 -2.63
CA ALA A 22 -23.73 -10.96 -3.64
C ALA A 22 -23.95 -10.05 -4.85
N VAL A 23 -25.19 -9.94 -5.32
CA VAL A 23 -25.57 -9.03 -6.43
C VAL A 23 -25.30 -7.57 -6.06
N LEU A 24 -25.66 -7.15 -4.84
CA LEU A 24 -25.38 -5.80 -4.34
C LEU A 24 -23.87 -5.51 -4.30
N MET A 25 -23.08 -6.46 -3.78
CA MET A 25 -21.63 -6.32 -3.68
C MET A 25 -21.00 -6.21 -5.07
N VAL A 26 -21.40 -7.05 -6.03
CA VAL A 26 -20.92 -6.97 -7.42
C VAL A 26 -21.20 -5.58 -8.02
N GLY A 27 -22.42 -5.06 -7.84
CA GLY A 27 -22.78 -3.74 -8.33
C GLY A 27 -21.97 -2.61 -7.69
N ALA A 28 -21.78 -2.67 -6.36
CA ALA A 28 -20.97 -1.71 -5.62
C ALA A 28 -19.50 -1.73 -6.07
N THR A 29 -18.91 -2.92 -6.16
CA THR A 29 -17.51 -3.08 -6.57
C THR A 29 -17.29 -2.68 -8.03
N ALA A 30 -18.24 -2.99 -8.92
CA ALA A 30 -18.16 -2.57 -10.32
C ALA A 30 -18.16 -1.04 -10.45
N ARG A 31 -19.01 -0.34 -9.69
CA ARG A 31 -19.01 1.13 -9.66
C ARG A 31 -17.72 1.70 -9.07
N GLN A 32 -17.18 1.09 -8.01
CA GLN A 32 -15.90 1.50 -7.44
C GLN A 32 -14.75 1.33 -8.44
N ALA A 33 -14.71 0.20 -9.14
CA ALA A 33 -13.71 -0.08 -10.16
C ALA A 33 -13.82 0.85 -11.38
N ALA A 34 -15.03 1.28 -11.74
CA ALA A 34 -15.29 2.22 -12.83
C ALA A 34 -15.18 3.71 -12.42
N SER A 35 -14.82 4.00 -11.16
CA SER A 35 -14.77 5.38 -10.68
C SER A 35 -13.63 6.19 -11.34
N PRO A 36 -13.76 7.53 -11.43
CA PRO A 36 -12.69 8.38 -11.95
C PRO A 36 -11.35 8.21 -11.22
N THR A 37 -11.39 8.04 -9.90
CA THR A 37 -10.19 7.81 -9.09
C THR A 37 -9.53 6.48 -9.42
N ALA A 38 -10.30 5.41 -9.61
CA ALA A 38 -9.77 4.11 -10.03
C ALA A 38 -9.15 4.17 -11.44
N ALA A 39 -9.76 4.91 -12.37
CA ALA A 39 -9.21 5.12 -13.70
C ALA A 39 -7.87 5.86 -13.68
N VAL A 40 -7.76 6.94 -12.88
CA VAL A 40 -6.50 7.67 -12.69
C VAL A 40 -5.44 6.76 -12.03
N GLN A 41 -5.81 6.00 -11.00
CA GLN A 41 -4.91 5.07 -10.31
C GLN A 41 -4.39 3.95 -11.23
N ALA A 42 -5.25 3.39 -12.09
CA ALA A 42 -4.86 2.38 -13.08
C ALA A 42 -3.88 2.93 -14.12
N GLY A 43 -3.91 4.25 -14.38
CA GLY A 43 -2.93 4.94 -15.21
C GLY A 43 -1.51 4.92 -14.62
N PHE A 44 -1.38 5.07 -13.29
CA PHE A 44 -0.07 5.00 -12.61
C PHE A 44 0.53 3.60 -12.65
N ALA A 45 -0.27 2.54 -12.59
CA ALA A 45 0.23 1.17 -12.66
C ALA A 45 0.90 0.82 -14.02
N ARG A 46 0.62 1.58 -15.09
CA ARG A 46 1.21 1.39 -16.42
C ARG A 46 2.56 2.09 -16.60
N VAL A 47 2.86 3.09 -15.78
CA VAL A 47 4.12 3.82 -15.83
C VAL A 47 4.96 3.32 -14.68
N SER A 48 6.11 2.71 -14.95
CA SER A 48 7.08 2.47 -13.87
C SER A 48 7.47 3.85 -13.33
N PRO A 49 7.11 4.20 -12.08
CA PRO A 49 7.56 5.46 -11.52
C PRO A 49 9.09 5.48 -11.54
N ASP A 50 9.69 6.62 -11.88
CA ASP A 50 11.13 6.76 -11.73
C ASP A 50 11.46 6.60 -10.24
N PRO A 51 12.19 5.53 -9.86
CA PRO A 51 12.51 5.28 -8.46
C PRO A 51 13.33 6.41 -7.83
N MET A 52 14.01 7.25 -8.63
CA MET A 52 14.74 8.42 -8.15
C MET A 52 13.81 9.52 -7.62
N LEU A 53 12.57 9.64 -8.12
CA LEU A 53 11.60 10.63 -7.63
C LEU A 53 11.09 10.31 -6.22
N PHE A 54 11.18 9.04 -5.82
CA PHE A 54 10.77 8.54 -4.50
C PHE A 54 11.97 8.15 -3.63
N ALA A 55 13.18 8.28 -4.16
CA ALA A 55 14.39 8.12 -3.36
C ALA A 55 14.44 9.30 -2.36
N PRO A 56 14.56 9.02 -1.05
CA PRO A 56 14.73 10.10 -0.09
C PRO A 56 16.00 10.89 -0.45
N LEU A 57 15.94 12.23 -0.35
CA LEU A 57 17.03 13.12 -0.71
C LEU A 57 18.37 12.75 -0.03
N ASP A 58 18.29 12.22 1.19
CA ASP A 58 19.44 11.80 1.99
C ASP A 58 19.63 10.26 2.03
N GLY A 59 18.89 9.51 1.22
CA GLY A 59 18.86 8.04 1.25
C GLY A 59 18.04 7.47 2.42
N ALA A 60 18.28 6.21 2.81
CA ALA A 60 17.48 5.53 3.85
C ALA A 60 17.61 6.16 5.27
N PHE A 61 18.45 7.18 5.43
CA PHE A 61 18.71 7.84 6.70
C PHE A 61 18.69 9.36 6.52
N ASN A 62 18.10 10.08 7.47
CA ASN A 62 17.98 11.54 7.43
C ASN A 62 19.36 12.22 7.48
N GLY A 63 19.71 13.00 6.45
CA GLY A 63 21.03 13.63 6.31
C GLY A 63 21.31 14.72 7.34
N PRO A 64 20.34 15.58 7.70
CA PRO A 64 20.45 16.46 8.86
C PRO A 64 20.80 15.72 10.16
N MET A 65 20.15 14.58 10.43
CA MET A 65 20.41 13.77 11.61
C MET A 65 21.82 13.14 11.58
N ALA A 66 22.27 12.66 10.41
CA ALA A 66 23.64 12.15 10.24
C ALA A 66 24.68 13.21 10.60
N ARG A 67 24.48 14.44 10.13
CA ARG A 67 25.37 15.57 10.44
C ARG A 67 25.34 15.93 11.92
N ALA A 68 24.18 15.87 12.57
CA ALA A 68 24.06 16.13 14.00
C ALA A 68 24.86 15.11 14.84
N ILE A 69 24.75 13.81 14.53
CA ILE A 69 25.50 12.74 15.22
C ILE A 69 27.02 12.91 15.02
N VAL A 70 27.44 13.16 13.78
CA VAL A 70 28.87 13.38 13.45
C VAL A 70 29.41 14.64 14.14
N GLY A 71 28.60 15.69 14.27
CA GLY A 71 28.95 16.91 14.98
C GLY A 71 29.05 16.71 16.49
N TRP A 72 28.19 15.88 17.07
CA TRP A 72 28.24 15.56 18.49
C TRP A 72 29.54 14.85 18.88
N ASN A 73 29.96 13.82 18.12
CA ASN A 73 31.24 13.12 18.34
C ASN A 73 32.49 14.02 18.15
N ARG A 74 32.35 15.22 17.56
CA ARG A 74 33.46 16.13 17.30
C ARG A 74 33.61 17.22 18.37
N ASN A 75 32.62 17.36 19.24
CA ASN A 75 32.56 18.33 20.34
C ASN A 75 32.77 17.68 21.71
N GLU A 76 33.18 16.40 21.74
CA GLU A 76 33.79 15.71 22.89
C GLU A 76 35.31 15.67 22.71
#